data_AF-A0A5C5XC63-F1
#
_entry.id   AF-A0A5C5XC63-F1
#
_cell.length_a   1.000
_cell.length_b   1.000
_cell.length_c   1.000
_cell.angle_alpha   90.00
_cell.angle_beta   90.00
_cell.angle_gamma   90.00
#
_symmetry.space_group_name_H-M   'P 1'
#
loop_
_entity.id
_entity.type
_entity.pdbx_description
1 polymer ?
#
loop_
_entity_poly.entity_id
_entity_poly.type
_entity_poly.pdbx_seq_one_letter_code
_entity_poly.pdbx_strand_id
1 'polypeptide(L)'
;MESDKDIVIREAVESDVGEIRDLFEVAYGADYAFPQFFDTLFLKKQVFSSDSLMLVAEDPTCGRILGTGAVVYDVGAFTDLVGEFGRLVVHPEGRGRGIGKLLMEKRLELVSEHLHIGLADNRVEHPFSQKISLRYGFAPVGYIPTHNGEPVALFARYFNDALKMRRNHPHVAPPVYWLAETALTNVGLPCDVIVDETARSYPAAEDFEIEEMNAAGYTSLLRFERGRLRKRDIFGPVKLHFGSRALQRHNTSYLIAKRGGHLMGAIGYSCDTNVDKAVRIFELIYLNEEPVRYLLCELERRCREEWKVDYVETDVSADAPRMQKTLLELGFLPIAYVPSAVFHYVERLDTVRMARYYIPVDATENSMVDAMKPIANAVLREFNRQWIDPVLAVSLPRTMAFKGLNDEQTAQLANLFTRQRFRKGDRIVQIASQNGKSYLLLSGQVEILLGSDKVADVLNPGEFFGEMALLSHHPHSACVRAIEEVEVAMIAQNELEELLRVRTDVGLIMYRNLAAGLGAKLRRLGMPAAPPDL
;
A
#
# COMPACT_ATOMS: atom_id res chain seq x y z
N MET A 1 -6.15 -39.51 -30.55
CA MET A 1 -4.96 -39.50 -29.67
C MET A 1 -3.94 -38.62 -30.36
N GLU A 2 -4.14 -37.31 -30.28
CA GLU A 2 -3.27 -36.32 -30.92
C GLU A 2 -2.02 -36.11 -30.07
N SER A 3 -0.90 -35.98 -30.76
CA SER A 3 0.46 -35.91 -30.22
C SER A 3 0.64 -34.87 -29.11
N ASP A 4 1.01 -35.32 -27.92
CA ASP A 4 1.80 -34.51 -26.98
C ASP A 4 3.10 -34.12 -27.70
N LYS A 5 3.14 -32.93 -28.27
CA LYS A 5 4.35 -32.33 -28.85
C LYS A 5 5.01 -31.52 -27.74
N ASP A 6 6.17 -31.99 -27.29
CA ASP A 6 6.94 -31.37 -26.22
C ASP A 6 7.32 -29.94 -26.58
N ILE A 7 6.84 -28.99 -25.78
CA ILE A 7 7.25 -27.59 -25.81
C ILE A 7 8.70 -27.50 -25.36
N VAL A 8 9.54 -26.77 -26.09
CA VAL A 8 10.96 -26.57 -25.75
C VAL A 8 11.12 -25.27 -24.97
N ILE A 9 11.76 -25.31 -23.80
CA ILE A 9 12.13 -24.11 -23.05
C ILE A 9 13.60 -23.80 -23.29
N ARG A 10 13.90 -22.57 -23.73
CA ARG A 10 15.26 -22.07 -23.96
C ARG A 10 15.39 -20.60 -23.57
N GLU A 11 16.62 -20.14 -23.46
CA GLU A 11 16.91 -18.70 -23.33
C GLU A 11 16.44 -17.95 -24.59
N ALA A 12 15.91 -16.76 -24.36
CA ALA A 12 15.48 -15.85 -25.43
C ALA A 12 16.71 -15.35 -26.20
N VAL A 13 16.54 -15.16 -27.51
CA VAL A 13 17.52 -14.55 -28.40
C VAL A 13 16.91 -13.31 -29.07
N GLU A 14 17.74 -12.52 -29.76
CA GLU A 14 17.28 -11.28 -30.40
C GLU A 14 16.10 -11.48 -31.35
N SER A 15 16.07 -12.58 -32.09
CA SER A 15 14.97 -12.88 -33.03
C SER A 15 13.63 -13.10 -32.33
N ASP A 16 13.61 -13.46 -31.04
CA ASP A 16 12.37 -13.71 -30.30
C ASP A 16 11.71 -12.42 -29.80
N VAL A 17 12.43 -11.28 -29.79
CA VAL A 17 11.97 -10.02 -29.19
C VAL A 17 10.62 -9.57 -29.76
N GLY A 18 10.41 -9.75 -31.06
CA GLY A 18 9.14 -9.44 -31.71
C GLY A 18 7.98 -10.30 -31.19
N GLU A 19 8.17 -11.62 -31.13
CA GLU A 19 7.12 -12.53 -30.64
C GLU A 19 6.88 -12.39 -29.13
N ILE A 20 7.92 -12.08 -28.35
CA ILE A 20 7.79 -11.75 -26.93
C ILE A 20 6.90 -10.53 -26.73
N ARG A 21 7.15 -9.46 -27.49
CA ARG A 21 6.30 -8.25 -27.47
C ARG A 21 4.84 -8.60 -27.78
N ASP A 22 4.62 -9.37 -28.85
CA ASP A 22 3.29 -9.76 -29.31
C ASP A 22 2.57 -10.63 -28.26
N LEU A 23 3.29 -11.45 -27.49
CA LEU A 23 2.73 -12.20 -26.37
C LEU A 23 2.16 -11.28 -25.27
N PHE A 24 2.88 -10.22 -24.90
CA PHE A 24 2.39 -9.26 -23.92
C PHE A 24 1.15 -8.52 -24.45
N GLU A 25 1.14 -8.15 -25.72
CA GLU A 25 0.02 -7.48 -26.36
C GLU A 25 -1.23 -8.38 -26.40
N VAL A 26 -1.06 -9.66 -26.76
CA VAL A 26 -2.16 -10.64 -26.75
C VAL A 26 -2.67 -10.94 -25.35
N ALA A 27 -1.79 -10.95 -24.34
CA ALA A 27 -2.16 -11.31 -22.98
C ALA A 27 -2.82 -10.18 -22.20
N TYR A 28 -2.38 -8.94 -22.41
CA TYR A 28 -2.77 -7.79 -21.59
C TYR A 28 -3.38 -6.62 -22.37
N GLY A 29 -3.30 -6.62 -23.71
CA GLY A 29 -3.81 -5.53 -24.54
C GLY A 29 -3.00 -4.23 -24.42
N ALA A 30 -3.54 -3.14 -24.95
CA ALA A 30 -2.89 -1.83 -24.97
C ALA A 30 -2.77 -1.16 -23.59
N ASP A 31 -3.57 -1.60 -22.62
CA ASP A 31 -3.66 -1.03 -21.27
C ASP A 31 -2.72 -1.73 -20.27
N TYR A 32 -1.71 -2.46 -20.74
CA TYR A 32 -0.77 -3.15 -19.86
C TYR A 32 0.03 -2.16 -18.99
N ALA A 33 0.08 -2.43 -17.69
CA ALA A 33 0.76 -1.60 -16.68
C ALA A 33 2.27 -1.37 -16.93
N PHE A 34 2.90 -2.12 -17.84
CA PHE A 34 4.31 -1.94 -18.20
C PHE A 34 4.49 -1.72 -19.71
N PRO A 35 4.23 -0.50 -20.21
CA PRO A 35 4.27 -0.21 -21.65
C PRO A 35 5.66 -0.41 -22.28
N GLN A 36 6.74 -0.41 -21.49
CA GLN A 36 8.09 -0.71 -21.95
C GLN A 36 8.24 -2.13 -22.53
N PHE A 37 7.36 -3.08 -22.20
CA PHE A 37 7.36 -4.40 -22.85
C PHE A 37 6.81 -4.35 -24.29
N PHE A 38 6.24 -3.21 -24.71
CA PHE A 38 5.94 -2.93 -26.11
C PHE A 38 7.12 -2.29 -26.87
N ASP A 39 8.16 -1.83 -26.15
CA ASP A 39 9.39 -1.30 -26.73
C ASP A 39 10.40 -2.44 -26.99
N THR A 40 10.67 -2.70 -28.27
CA THR A 40 11.62 -3.73 -28.69
C THR A 40 13.05 -3.42 -28.28
N LEU A 41 13.44 -2.17 -28.10
CA LEU A 41 14.77 -1.81 -27.59
C LEU A 41 14.91 -2.15 -26.11
N PHE A 42 13.86 -1.96 -25.32
CA PHE A 42 13.82 -2.36 -23.92
C PHE A 42 13.92 -3.88 -23.77
N LEU A 43 13.08 -4.63 -24.50
CA LEU A 43 13.12 -6.09 -24.52
C LEU A 43 14.48 -6.62 -25.00
N LYS A 44 15.05 -6.05 -26.06
CA LYS A 44 16.37 -6.42 -26.55
C LYS A 44 17.44 -6.24 -25.45
N LYS A 45 17.39 -5.15 -24.69
CA LYS A 45 18.31 -4.95 -23.56
C LYS A 45 18.15 -6.02 -22.48
N GLN A 46 16.92 -6.42 -22.15
CA GLN A 46 16.65 -7.51 -21.20
C GLN A 46 17.24 -8.84 -21.68
N VAL A 47 17.02 -9.20 -22.95
CA VAL A 47 17.53 -10.45 -23.54
C VAL A 47 19.07 -10.54 -23.48
N PHE A 48 19.78 -9.42 -23.63
CA PHE A 48 21.24 -9.39 -23.60
C PHE A 48 21.85 -9.02 -22.24
N SER A 49 21.03 -8.66 -21.25
CA SER A 49 21.55 -8.22 -19.95
C SER A 49 21.96 -9.42 -19.10
N SER A 50 23.11 -9.31 -18.42
CA SER A 50 23.51 -10.22 -17.35
C SER A 50 22.66 -10.08 -16.09
N ASP A 51 21.87 -9.00 -15.99
CA ASP A 51 21.04 -8.69 -14.82
C ASP A 51 19.65 -9.34 -14.91
N SER A 52 19.39 -10.14 -15.95
CA SER A 52 18.14 -10.86 -16.12
C SER A 52 18.32 -12.17 -16.88
N LEU A 53 17.55 -13.18 -16.50
CA LEU A 53 17.33 -14.40 -17.27
C LEU A 53 15.97 -14.30 -17.95
N MET A 54 15.93 -14.36 -19.29
CA MET A 54 14.67 -14.38 -20.04
C MET A 54 14.54 -15.70 -20.81
N LEU A 55 13.46 -16.42 -20.57
CA LEU A 55 13.16 -17.69 -21.24
C LEU A 55 11.95 -17.55 -22.17
N VAL A 56 11.95 -18.39 -23.20
CA VAL A 56 10.83 -18.58 -24.13
C VAL A 56 10.42 -20.04 -24.18
N ALA A 57 9.14 -20.26 -24.44
CA ALA A 57 8.55 -21.56 -24.71
C ALA A 57 8.22 -21.65 -26.20
N GLU A 58 8.98 -22.46 -26.93
CA GLU A 58 8.86 -22.62 -28.38
C GLU A 58 8.09 -23.90 -28.73
N ASP A 59 7.17 -23.80 -29.70
CA ASP A 59 6.60 -24.99 -30.35
C ASP A 59 7.54 -25.44 -31.49
N PRO A 60 8.24 -26.59 -31.33
CA PRO A 60 9.28 -27.00 -32.27
C PRO A 60 8.73 -27.35 -33.67
N THR A 61 7.41 -27.46 -33.82
CA THR A 61 6.80 -27.82 -35.11
C THR A 61 6.55 -26.64 -36.03
N CYS A 62 6.46 -25.43 -35.47
CA CYS A 62 6.28 -24.21 -36.25
C CYS A 62 7.29 -23.10 -35.90
N GLY A 63 8.10 -23.28 -34.85
CA GLY A 63 9.06 -22.29 -34.35
C GLY A 63 8.42 -21.14 -33.58
N ARG A 64 7.10 -21.17 -33.36
CA ARG A 64 6.36 -20.07 -32.72
C ARG A 64 6.61 -20.05 -31.22
N ILE A 65 6.78 -18.86 -30.67
CA ILE A 65 6.86 -18.64 -29.23
C ILE A 65 5.46 -18.60 -28.63
N LEU A 66 5.17 -19.53 -27.73
CA LEU A 66 3.87 -19.69 -27.07
C LEU A 66 3.88 -19.20 -25.61
N GLY A 67 5.03 -18.80 -25.08
CA GLY A 67 5.12 -18.20 -23.76
C GLY A 67 6.50 -17.66 -23.45
N THR A 68 6.57 -16.84 -22.40
CA THR A 68 7.82 -16.29 -21.88
C THR A 68 7.77 -16.24 -20.35
N GLY A 69 8.93 -16.21 -19.72
CA GLY A 69 9.09 -16.04 -18.28
C GLY A 69 10.49 -15.54 -17.97
N ALA A 70 10.62 -14.64 -17.00
CA ALA A 70 11.91 -14.07 -16.64
C ALA A 70 12.22 -14.16 -15.14
N VAL A 71 13.49 -13.98 -14.82
CA VAL A 71 14.01 -13.68 -13.49
C VAL A 71 14.91 -12.44 -13.61
N VAL A 72 14.61 -11.39 -12.85
CA VAL A 72 15.42 -10.16 -12.80
C VAL A 72 16.29 -10.21 -11.54
N TYR A 73 17.60 -9.96 -11.66
CA TYR A 73 18.56 -10.07 -10.56
C TYR A 73 18.87 -8.73 -9.87
N ASP A 74 18.42 -7.61 -10.44
CA ASP A 74 18.60 -6.25 -9.92
C ASP A 74 17.35 -5.76 -9.15
N VAL A 75 16.97 -6.50 -8.11
CA VAL A 75 15.79 -6.19 -7.26
C VAL A 75 16.22 -5.60 -5.91
N GLY A 76 17.41 -5.99 -5.47
CA GLY A 76 18.14 -5.39 -4.37
C GLY A 76 19.55 -5.06 -4.84
N ALA A 77 20.51 -4.95 -3.92
CA ALA A 77 21.89 -4.95 -4.34
C ALA A 77 22.17 -6.29 -5.06
N PHE A 78 22.85 -6.31 -6.21
CA PHE A 78 23.24 -7.59 -6.87
C PHE A 78 23.93 -8.59 -5.91
N THR A 79 24.59 -8.07 -4.87
CA THR A 79 25.26 -8.84 -3.80
C THR A 79 24.30 -9.47 -2.79
N ASP A 80 23.03 -9.07 -2.78
CA ASP A 80 21.99 -9.67 -1.95
C ASP A 80 21.53 -11.02 -2.50
N LEU A 81 21.87 -11.38 -3.75
CA LEU A 81 21.47 -12.65 -4.38
C LEU A 81 19.94 -12.86 -4.35
N VAL A 82 19.20 -11.79 -4.61
CA VAL A 82 17.73 -11.77 -4.70
C VAL A 82 17.33 -11.65 -6.16
N GLY A 83 16.39 -12.48 -6.61
CA GLY A 83 15.83 -12.37 -7.96
C GLY A 83 14.30 -12.30 -7.96
N GLU A 84 13.74 -11.46 -8.83
CA GLU A 84 12.29 -11.31 -9.03
C GLU A 84 11.83 -12.20 -10.19
N PHE A 85 10.98 -13.16 -9.90
CA PHE A 85 10.32 -14.03 -10.84
C PHE A 85 9.08 -13.33 -11.37
N GLY A 86 9.08 -13.03 -12.66
CA GLY A 86 7.98 -12.30 -13.28
C GLY A 86 7.85 -12.60 -14.76
N ARG A 87 7.12 -11.73 -15.46
CA ARG A 87 7.00 -11.73 -16.92
C ARG A 87 6.54 -13.10 -17.47
N LEU A 88 5.76 -13.83 -16.67
CA LEU A 88 5.24 -15.15 -17.02
C LEU A 88 3.97 -14.98 -17.84
N VAL A 89 4.09 -15.15 -19.16
CA VAL A 89 2.98 -15.01 -20.10
C VAL A 89 2.86 -16.28 -20.93
N VAL A 90 1.62 -16.73 -21.14
CA VAL A 90 1.32 -17.88 -21.99
C VAL A 90 0.26 -17.47 -23.00
N HIS A 91 0.58 -17.63 -24.28
CA HIS A 91 -0.33 -17.37 -25.39
C HIS A 91 -1.65 -18.16 -25.20
N PRO A 92 -2.82 -17.61 -25.56
CA PRO A 92 -4.10 -18.32 -25.46
C PRO A 92 -4.08 -19.72 -26.09
N GLU A 93 -3.48 -19.88 -27.27
CA GLU A 93 -3.32 -21.19 -27.95
C GLU A 93 -2.39 -22.17 -27.20
N GLY A 94 -1.52 -21.66 -26.32
CA GLY A 94 -0.63 -22.44 -25.47
C GLY A 94 -1.23 -22.82 -24.11
N ARG A 95 -2.41 -22.28 -23.75
CA ARG A 95 -3.06 -22.55 -22.46
C ARG A 95 -3.47 -24.02 -22.36
N GLY A 96 -3.38 -24.59 -21.16
CA GLY A 96 -3.66 -26.01 -20.93
C GLY A 96 -2.53 -26.98 -21.31
N ARG A 97 -1.51 -26.53 -22.06
CA ARG A 97 -0.34 -27.36 -22.45
C ARG A 97 0.79 -27.40 -21.41
N GLY A 98 0.56 -26.90 -20.19
CA GLY A 98 1.58 -26.90 -19.13
C GLY A 98 2.74 -25.91 -19.31
N ILE A 99 2.69 -24.99 -20.29
CA ILE A 99 3.80 -24.06 -20.59
C ILE A 99 4.26 -23.26 -19.37
N GLY A 100 3.33 -22.67 -18.61
CA GLY A 100 3.68 -21.88 -17.42
C GLY A 100 4.40 -22.70 -16.35
N LYS A 101 4.09 -24.00 -16.28
CA LYS A 101 4.75 -24.97 -15.41
C LYS A 101 6.21 -25.20 -15.86
N LEU A 102 6.39 -25.50 -17.14
CA LEU A 102 7.72 -25.74 -17.75
C LEU A 102 8.63 -24.52 -17.63
N LEU A 103 8.11 -23.31 -17.88
CA LEU A 103 8.84 -22.05 -17.71
C LEU A 103 9.24 -21.80 -16.25
N MET A 104 8.38 -22.16 -15.28
CA MET A 104 8.74 -22.03 -13.86
C MET A 104 9.83 -23.04 -13.46
N GLU A 105 9.69 -24.30 -13.88
CA GLU A 105 10.69 -25.35 -13.62
C GLU A 105 12.07 -24.97 -14.16
N LYS A 106 12.13 -24.52 -15.42
CA LYS A 106 13.40 -24.14 -16.03
C LYS A 106 14.04 -22.90 -15.39
N ARG A 107 13.24 -21.91 -14.99
CA ARG A 107 13.76 -20.75 -14.24
C ARG A 107 14.38 -21.19 -12.92
N LEU A 108 13.70 -22.04 -12.15
CA LEU A 108 14.23 -22.55 -10.87
C LEU A 108 15.50 -23.38 -11.06
N GLU A 109 15.55 -24.22 -12.09
CA GLU A 109 16.74 -25.00 -12.45
C GLU A 109 17.95 -24.09 -12.65
N LEU A 110 17.80 -23.00 -13.42
CA LEU A 110 18.91 -22.11 -13.78
C LEU A 110 19.35 -21.17 -12.64
N VAL A 111 18.45 -20.78 -11.75
CA VAL A 111 18.75 -19.76 -10.72
C VAL A 111 18.99 -20.31 -9.32
N SER A 112 18.63 -21.56 -9.03
CA SER A 112 18.70 -22.13 -7.68
C SER A 112 20.10 -22.13 -7.05
N GLU A 113 21.14 -22.29 -7.86
CA GLU A 113 22.55 -22.22 -7.42
C GLU A 113 23.10 -20.79 -7.32
N HIS A 114 22.39 -19.80 -7.88
CA HIS A 114 22.85 -18.41 -8.00
C HIS A 114 22.11 -17.44 -7.08
N LEU A 115 20.89 -17.77 -6.68
CA LEU A 115 20.07 -16.96 -5.79
C LEU A 115 20.03 -17.55 -4.40
N HIS A 116 19.86 -16.67 -3.42
CA HIS A 116 19.46 -17.02 -2.06
C HIS A 116 17.96 -16.81 -1.87
N ILE A 117 17.36 -15.85 -2.60
CA ILE A 117 15.95 -15.50 -2.47
C ILE A 117 15.34 -15.28 -3.85
N GLY A 118 14.17 -15.87 -4.08
CA GLY A 118 13.28 -15.57 -5.19
C GLY A 118 12.07 -14.82 -4.69
N LEU A 119 11.82 -13.61 -5.20
CA LEU A 119 10.58 -12.86 -4.98
C LEU A 119 9.66 -13.04 -6.18
N ALA A 120 8.34 -13.05 -5.95
CA ALA A 120 7.36 -13.12 -7.02
C ALA A 120 6.19 -12.20 -6.73
N ASP A 121 6.00 -11.22 -7.60
CA ASP A 121 4.89 -10.28 -7.58
C ASP A 121 3.72 -10.89 -8.36
N ASN A 122 2.73 -11.39 -7.63
CA ASN A 122 1.58 -12.07 -8.20
C ASN A 122 0.39 -11.12 -8.23
N ARG A 123 -0.08 -10.78 -9.44
CA ARG A 123 -1.33 -10.04 -9.62
C ARG A 123 -2.50 -10.72 -8.90
N VAL A 124 -3.36 -9.90 -8.33
CA VAL A 124 -4.48 -10.34 -7.50
C VAL A 124 -5.79 -10.42 -8.28
N GLU A 125 -5.83 -9.92 -9.52
CA GLU A 125 -6.99 -10.01 -10.42
C GLU A 125 -7.36 -11.45 -10.81
N HIS A 126 -6.39 -12.36 -10.78
CA HIS A 126 -6.58 -13.79 -11.09
C HIS A 126 -5.70 -14.70 -10.21
N PRO A 127 -6.13 -15.94 -9.92
CA PRO A 127 -5.38 -16.83 -9.01
C PRO A 127 -4.24 -17.61 -9.69
N PHE A 128 -4.05 -17.51 -11.01
CA PHE A 128 -3.19 -18.45 -11.76
C PHE A 128 -1.71 -18.36 -11.37
N SER A 129 -1.13 -17.16 -11.36
CA SER A 129 0.27 -16.93 -10.95
C SER A 129 0.49 -17.32 -9.50
N GLN A 130 -0.42 -16.93 -8.61
CA GLN A 130 -0.40 -17.28 -7.18
C GLN A 130 -0.37 -18.81 -6.97
N LYS A 131 -1.22 -19.56 -7.69
CA LYS A 131 -1.25 -21.03 -7.64
C LYS A 131 0.05 -21.66 -8.14
N ILE A 132 0.67 -21.11 -9.19
CA ILE A 132 1.96 -21.57 -9.68
C ILE A 132 3.04 -21.31 -8.63
N SER A 133 3.10 -20.09 -8.08
CA SER A 133 4.05 -19.70 -7.04
C SER A 133 3.96 -20.65 -5.83
N LEU A 134 2.76 -20.88 -5.29
CA LEU A 134 2.53 -21.84 -4.18
C LEU A 134 3.01 -23.26 -4.53
N ARG A 135 2.64 -23.76 -5.71
CA ARG A 135 3.04 -25.11 -6.15
C ARG A 135 4.56 -25.27 -6.20
N TYR A 136 5.27 -24.21 -6.52
CA TYR A 136 6.72 -24.15 -6.59
C TYR A 136 7.33 -23.53 -5.33
N GLY A 137 6.73 -23.71 -4.17
CA GLY A 137 7.38 -23.44 -2.88
C GLY A 137 7.66 -21.96 -2.59
N PHE A 138 7.00 -21.04 -3.31
CA PHE A 138 6.94 -19.66 -2.90
C PHE A 138 5.81 -19.50 -1.87
N ALA A 139 6.10 -18.75 -0.81
CA ALA A 139 5.21 -18.51 0.30
C ALA A 139 4.78 -17.04 0.35
N PRO A 140 3.53 -16.71 0.72
CA PRO A 140 3.08 -15.33 0.87
C PRO A 140 3.85 -14.59 1.97
N VAL A 141 4.37 -13.40 1.66
CA VAL A 141 5.14 -12.56 2.61
C VAL A 141 4.69 -11.10 2.63
N GLY A 142 3.79 -10.68 1.73
CA GLY A 142 3.27 -9.33 1.71
C GLY A 142 2.09 -9.12 0.77
N TYR A 143 1.35 -8.05 1.00
CA TYR A 143 0.29 -7.56 0.13
C TYR A 143 0.54 -6.09 -0.17
N ILE A 144 0.74 -5.75 -1.43
CA ILE A 144 0.96 -4.39 -1.91
C ILE A 144 -0.36 -3.91 -2.52
N PRO A 145 -1.09 -3.00 -1.86
CA PRO A 145 -2.45 -2.67 -2.30
C PRO A 145 -2.55 -1.97 -3.65
N THR A 146 -1.51 -1.25 -4.05
CA THR A 146 -1.38 -0.75 -5.42
C THR A 146 0.08 -0.74 -5.82
N HIS A 147 0.37 -1.36 -6.97
CA HIS A 147 1.67 -1.42 -7.60
C HIS A 147 1.46 -1.40 -9.12
N ASN A 148 1.82 -0.30 -9.78
CA ASN A 148 1.51 0.00 -11.18
C ASN A 148 0.01 -0.06 -11.48
N GLY A 149 -0.81 0.52 -10.59
CA GLY A 149 -2.26 0.61 -10.74
C GLY A 149 -3.06 -0.63 -10.33
N GLU A 150 -2.41 -1.74 -9.97
CA GLU A 150 -3.08 -2.99 -9.57
C GLU A 150 -2.56 -3.52 -8.22
N PRO A 151 -3.38 -4.24 -7.43
CA PRO A 151 -2.91 -4.91 -6.22
C PRO A 151 -2.07 -6.15 -6.54
N VAL A 152 -1.01 -6.33 -5.74
CA VAL A 152 -0.02 -7.41 -5.90
C VAL A 152 0.14 -8.18 -4.59
N ALA A 153 0.14 -9.49 -4.70
CA ALA A 153 0.53 -10.39 -3.62
C ALA A 153 2.02 -10.75 -3.78
N LEU A 154 2.83 -10.35 -2.80
CA LEU A 154 4.26 -10.62 -2.77
C LEU A 154 4.52 -11.99 -2.13
N PHE A 155 5.22 -12.83 -2.87
CA PHE A 155 5.64 -14.14 -2.41
C PHE A 155 7.17 -14.25 -2.40
N ALA A 156 7.71 -15.05 -1.48
CA ALA A 156 9.14 -15.35 -1.39
C ALA A 156 9.42 -16.85 -1.37
N ARG A 157 10.52 -17.24 -2.00
CA ARG A 157 11.13 -18.57 -1.90
C ARG A 157 12.59 -18.41 -1.51
N TYR A 158 13.08 -19.32 -0.68
CA TYR A 158 14.47 -19.32 -0.24
C TYR A 158 15.22 -20.50 -0.84
N PHE A 159 16.48 -20.26 -1.17
CA PHE A 159 17.41 -21.22 -1.73
C PHE A 159 18.65 -21.33 -0.83
N ASN A 160 19.35 -22.45 -0.92
CA ASN A 160 20.63 -22.67 -0.23
C ASN A 160 20.54 -22.36 1.28
N ASP A 161 21.56 -21.69 1.82
CA ASP A 161 21.66 -21.36 3.24
C ASP A 161 21.04 -20.00 3.60
N ALA A 162 20.23 -19.39 2.73
CA ALA A 162 19.67 -18.06 2.92
C ALA A 162 19.01 -17.86 4.30
N LEU A 163 18.13 -18.79 4.69
CA LEU A 163 17.46 -18.73 6.00
C LEU A 163 18.39 -19.10 7.17
N LYS A 164 19.44 -19.89 6.94
CA LYS A 164 20.43 -20.23 7.99
C LYS A 164 21.35 -19.06 8.30
N MET A 165 21.63 -18.21 7.32
CA MET A 165 22.41 -16.98 7.45
C MET A 165 21.57 -15.81 8.00
N ARG A 166 20.26 -16.01 8.19
CA ARG A 166 19.38 -14.99 8.74
C ARG A 166 19.85 -14.59 10.14
N ARG A 167 19.90 -13.28 10.37
CA ARG A 167 20.08 -12.73 11.71
C ARG A 167 18.77 -12.90 12.49
N ASN A 168 18.84 -13.66 13.57
CA ASN A 168 17.68 -13.97 14.41
C ASN A 168 17.35 -12.84 15.39
N HIS A 169 16.12 -12.88 15.90
CA HIS A 169 15.56 -11.95 16.88
C HIS A 169 15.53 -10.47 16.43
N PRO A 170 14.95 -10.15 15.26
CA PRO A 170 14.82 -8.77 14.83
C PRO A 170 13.90 -7.97 15.75
N HIS A 171 14.25 -6.71 15.98
CA HIS A 171 13.50 -5.80 16.86
C HIS A 171 12.52 -4.90 16.09
N VAL A 172 11.24 -5.22 16.13
CA VAL A 172 10.22 -4.52 15.32
C VAL A 172 9.29 -3.63 16.16
N ALA A 173 8.74 -2.59 15.54
CA ALA A 173 7.65 -1.81 16.12
C ALA A 173 6.37 -2.66 16.26
N PRO A 174 5.51 -2.42 17.26
CA PRO A 174 4.32 -3.26 17.50
C PRO A 174 3.42 -3.51 16.28
N PRO A 175 3.12 -2.51 15.41
CA PRO A 175 2.29 -2.73 14.23
C PRO A 175 2.89 -3.67 13.17
N VAL A 176 4.18 -3.99 13.25
CA VAL A 176 4.87 -4.90 12.31
C VAL A 176 4.77 -6.36 12.76
N TYR A 177 4.58 -6.62 14.06
CA TYR A 177 4.68 -7.96 14.65
C TYR A 177 3.81 -9.01 13.94
N TRP A 178 2.52 -8.71 13.75
CA TRP A 178 1.57 -9.67 13.17
C TRP A 178 1.96 -10.07 11.74
N LEU A 179 2.50 -9.13 10.96
CA LEU A 179 2.93 -9.39 9.59
C LEU A 179 4.21 -10.23 9.58
N ALA A 180 5.14 -9.91 10.49
CA ALA A 180 6.37 -10.68 10.67
C ALA A 180 6.08 -12.13 11.09
N GLU A 181 5.21 -12.33 12.09
CA GLU A 181 4.77 -13.65 12.56
C GLU A 181 4.15 -14.47 11.43
N THR A 182 3.27 -13.86 10.64
CA THR A 182 2.61 -14.53 9.52
C THR A 182 3.61 -14.89 8.42
N ALA A 183 4.48 -13.96 8.00
CA ALA A 183 5.46 -14.18 6.95
C ALA A 183 6.51 -15.23 7.35
N LEU A 184 7.04 -15.18 8.59
CA LEU A 184 7.98 -16.18 9.12
C LEU A 184 7.35 -17.57 9.14
N THR A 185 6.11 -17.67 9.64
CA THR A 185 5.37 -18.94 9.67
C THR A 185 5.18 -19.50 8.26
N ASN A 186 4.81 -18.66 7.29
CA ASN A 186 4.60 -19.07 5.91
C ASN A 186 5.87 -19.62 5.23
N VAL A 187 7.05 -19.13 5.63
CA VAL A 187 8.34 -19.61 5.08
C VAL A 187 8.96 -20.72 5.93
N GLY A 188 8.24 -21.23 6.93
CA GLY A 188 8.67 -22.36 7.77
C GLY A 188 9.62 -22.00 8.91
N LEU A 189 9.68 -20.72 9.31
CA LEU A 189 10.44 -20.26 10.48
C LEU A 189 9.53 -20.05 11.69
N PRO A 190 9.99 -20.37 12.91
CA PRO A 190 9.32 -19.91 14.12
C PRO A 190 9.40 -18.38 14.20
N CYS A 191 8.36 -17.74 14.74
CA CYS A 191 8.42 -16.31 15.04
C CYS A 191 9.38 -16.09 16.22
N ASP A 192 10.52 -15.47 15.95
CA ASP A 192 11.55 -15.10 16.93
C ASP A 192 11.65 -13.58 17.14
N VAL A 193 10.73 -12.83 16.54
CA VAL A 193 10.69 -11.37 16.51
C VAL A 193 10.49 -10.79 17.92
N ILE A 194 11.25 -9.76 18.25
CA ILE A 194 11.11 -9.02 19.51
C ILE A 194 10.35 -7.72 19.24
N VAL A 195 9.24 -7.51 19.95
CA VAL A 195 8.49 -6.26 19.89
C VAL A 195 9.18 -5.19 20.74
N ASP A 196 9.57 -4.07 20.13
CA ASP A 196 10.13 -2.92 20.82
C ASP A 196 9.09 -1.79 20.95
N GLU A 197 8.45 -1.73 22.12
CA GLU A 197 7.51 -0.65 22.48
C GLU A 197 8.23 0.65 22.92
N THR A 198 9.52 0.56 23.23
CA THR A 198 10.29 1.63 23.88
C THR A 198 11.02 2.54 22.91
N ALA A 199 11.27 2.06 21.68
CA ALA A 199 11.89 2.82 20.62
C ALA A 199 11.24 4.19 20.46
N ARG A 200 12.06 5.24 20.31
CA ARG A 200 11.59 6.60 20.01
C ARG A 200 11.81 6.89 18.54
N SER A 201 10.86 7.61 17.94
CA SER A 201 11.03 8.14 16.59
C SER A 201 12.20 9.11 16.52
N TYR A 202 12.72 9.32 15.32
CA TYR A 202 13.76 10.32 15.05
C TYR A 202 13.22 11.72 15.38
N PRO A 203 14.08 12.63 15.90
CA PRO A 203 13.65 13.95 16.36
C PRO A 203 13.13 14.81 15.19
N ALA A 204 12.13 15.64 15.46
CA ALA A 204 11.73 16.70 14.54
C ALA A 204 12.71 17.87 14.66
N ALA A 205 13.30 18.27 13.55
CA ALA A 205 14.18 19.44 13.44
C ALA A 205 13.71 20.28 12.25
N GLU A 206 13.80 21.61 12.35
CA GLU A 206 13.22 22.54 11.37
C GLU A 206 14.28 23.41 10.67
N ASP A 207 15.52 23.42 11.17
CA ASP A 207 16.58 24.34 10.72
C ASP A 207 17.50 23.72 9.65
N PHE A 208 16.93 23.30 8.53
CA PHE A 208 17.70 22.79 7.38
C PHE A 208 17.26 23.43 6.06
N GLU A 209 18.24 23.81 5.26
CA GLU A 209 18.04 24.18 3.85
C GLU A 209 17.89 22.89 3.02
N ILE A 210 16.84 22.81 2.21
CA ILE A 210 16.60 21.68 1.29
C ILE A 210 16.91 22.08 -0.14
N GLU A 211 17.67 21.24 -0.83
CA GLU A 211 17.85 21.34 -2.27
C GLU A 211 17.76 19.96 -2.93
N GLU A 212 17.37 19.94 -4.22
CA GLU A 212 17.58 18.77 -5.06
C GLU A 212 19.07 18.65 -5.42
N MET A 213 19.59 17.43 -5.36
CA MET A 213 21.00 17.20 -5.58
C MET A 213 21.42 17.51 -7.02
N ASN A 214 22.43 18.36 -7.17
CA ASN A 214 23.12 18.61 -8.43
C ASN A 214 24.46 17.84 -8.51
N ALA A 215 25.13 17.93 -9.67
CA ALA A 215 26.39 17.22 -9.92
C ALA A 215 27.51 17.55 -8.91
N ALA A 216 27.53 18.76 -8.32
CA ALA A 216 28.52 19.14 -7.31
C ALA A 216 28.24 18.45 -5.95
N GLY A 217 26.96 18.32 -5.57
CA GLY A 217 26.52 17.61 -4.37
C GLY A 217 26.88 16.13 -4.34
N TYR A 218 27.00 15.49 -5.51
CA TYR A 218 27.37 14.08 -5.64
C TYR A 218 28.75 13.75 -5.06
N THR A 219 29.73 14.64 -5.24
CA THR A 219 31.09 14.44 -4.71
C THR A 219 31.11 14.47 -3.17
N SER A 220 30.26 15.31 -2.57
CA SER A 220 30.08 15.38 -1.11
C SER A 220 29.38 14.14 -0.57
N LEU A 221 28.34 13.66 -1.27
CA LEU A 221 27.63 12.43 -0.90
C LEU A 221 28.53 11.19 -0.95
N LEU A 222 29.35 11.04 -1.99
CA LEU A 222 30.31 9.93 -2.09
C LEU A 222 31.38 9.96 -0.99
N ARG A 223 31.75 11.16 -0.48
CA ARG A 223 32.65 11.29 0.67
C ARG A 223 32.00 10.85 1.98
N PHE A 224 30.68 11.01 2.11
CA PHE A 224 29.92 10.51 3.26
C PHE A 224 29.91 8.98 3.29
N GLU A 225 29.55 8.37 2.17
CA GLU A 225 29.48 6.92 1.99
C GLU A 225 30.79 6.21 2.29
N ARG A 226 31.89 6.69 1.70
CA ARG A 226 33.22 6.08 1.84
C ARG A 226 33.78 6.14 3.27
N GLY A 227 33.17 6.89 4.18
CA GLY A 227 33.69 7.10 5.52
C GLY A 227 32.84 6.58 6.67
N ARG A 228 31.51 6.42 6.53
CA ARG A 228 30.63 6.49 7.73
C ARG A 228 29.28 5.75 7.72
N LEU A 229 28.91 4.91 6.75
CA LEU A 229 27.67 4.13 6.90
C LEU A 229 27.80 3.10 8.04
N ARG A 230 27.46 3.53 9.26
CA ARG A 230 27.18 2.67 10.41
C ARG A 230 25.67 2.56 10.49
N LYS A 231 25.14 1.36 10.16
CA LYS A 231 23.72 0.98 10.17
C LYS A 231 22.89 1.63 9.05
N ARG A 232 22.53 0.81 8.05
CA ARG A 232 21.62 1.19 6.97
C ARG A 232 20.21 0.80 7.38
N ASP A 233 19.36 1.78 7.63
CA ASP A 233 17.96 1.57 8.02
C ASP A 233 17.06 1.32 6.81
N ILE A 234 17.34 1.99 5.67
CA ILE A 234 16.56 1.89 4.43
C ILE A 234 17.37 1.16 3.37
N PHE A 235 16.73 0.17 2.77
CA PHE A 235 17.28 -0.64 1.70
C PHE A 235 16.61 -0.31 0.37
N GLY A 236 17.38 -0.40 -0.70
CA GLY A 236 16.83 -0.31 -2.03
C GLY A 236 17.87 -0.72 -3.07
N PRO A 237 17.42 -0.93 -4.31
CA PRO A 237 18.22 -1.61 -5.35
C PRO A 237 19.44 -0.80 -5.80
N VAL A 238 19.45 0.51 -5.50
CA VAL A 238 20.43 1.44 -6.03
C VAL A 238 21.72 1.41 -5.21
N LYS A 239 22.83 1.11 -5.89
CA LYS A 239 24.19 1.16 -5.33
C LYS A 239 24.87 2.49 -5.68
N LEU A 240 25.16 3.31 -4.66
CA LEU A 240 25.76 4.64 -4.84
C LEU A 240 27.14 4.67 -5.51
N HIS A 241 27.93 3.62 -5.37
CA HIS A 241 29.27 3.55 -5.97
C HIS A 241 29.25 3.47 -7.51
N PHE A 242 28.09 3.29 -8.13
CA PHE A 242 27.95 3.21 -9.58
C PHE A 242 27.95 4.57 -10.32
N GLY A 243 28.04 5.71 -9.63
CA GLY A 243 28.12 7.00 -10.32
C GLY A 243 26.77 7.61 -10.68
N SER A 244 26.77 8.89 -11.07
CA SER A 244 25.57 9.63 -11.49
C SER A 244 24.88 9.05 -12.74
N ARG A 245 25.64 8.47 -13.68
CA ARG A 245 25.05 7.82 -14.87
C ARG A 245 24.23 6.58 -14.53
N ALA A 246 24.61 5.83 -13.52
CA ALA A 246 23.82 4.69 -13.06
C ALA A 246 22.55 5.17 -12.34
N LEU A 247 22.66 6.17 -11.47
CA LEU A 247 21.50 6.82 -10.83
C LEU A 247 20.47 7.30 -11.86
N GLN A 248 20.92 7.97 -12.93
CA GLN A 248 20.05 8.43 -14.01
C GLN A 248 19.36 7.28 -14.77
N ARG A 249 20.00 6.11 -14.91
CA ARG A 249 19.36 4.94 -15.53
C ARG A 249 18.17 4.43 -14.73
N HIS A 250 18.19 4.61 -13.41
CA HIS A 250 17.12 4.17 -12.51
C HIS A 250 16.05 5.25 -12.25
N ASN A 251 16.10 6.39 -12.96
CA ASN A 251 15.20 7.53 -12.73
C ASN A 251 15.19 7.98 -11.24
N THR A 252 16.39 8.08 -10.66
CA THR A 252 16.59 8.38 -9.23
C THR A 252 17.07 9.80 -9.00
N SER A 253 16.62 10.38 -7.89
CA SER A 253 16.92 11.73 -7.42
C SER A 253 17.24 11.72 -5.92
N TYR A 254 17.78 12.82 -5.42
CA TYR A 254 18.07 13.00 -3.99
C TYR A 254 17.60 14.37 -3.53
N LEU A 255 16.96 14.41 -2.35
CA LEU A 255 16.84 15.64 -1.56
C LEU A 255 17.97 15.66 -0.55
N ILE A 256 18.64 16.80 -0.41
CA ILE A 256 19.72 16.97 0.55
C ILE A 256 19.40 18.07 1.55
N ALA A 257 19.65 17.78 2.83
CA ALA A 257 19.50 18.71 3.93
C ALA A 257 20.86 19.33 4.26
N LYS A 258 20.93 20.66 4.27
CA LYS A 258 22.12 21.43 4.63
C LYS A 258 21.88 22.33 5.83
N ARG A 259 22.94 22.59 6.59
CA ARG A 259 22.96 23.62 7.64
C ARG A 259 24.25 24.41 7.53
N GLY A 260 24.15 25.74 7.36
CA GLY A 260 25.30 26.60 7.14
C GLY A 260 26.16 26.19 5.94
N GLY A 261 25.53 25.74 4.84
CA GLY A 261 26.22 25.26 3.63
C GLY A 261 26.83 23.85 3.72
N HIS A 262 26.82 23.21 4.89
CA HIS A 262 27.32 21.84 5.07
C HIS A 262 26.20 20.82 4.87
N LEU A 263 26.48 19.76 4.11
CA LEU A 263 25.58 18.61 3.96
C LEU A 263 25.41 17.91 5.32
N MET A 264 24.17 17.68 5.76
CA MET A 264 23.84 17.03 7.03
C MET A 264 23.22 15.64 6.80
N GLY A 265 22.42 15.51 5.75
CA GLY A 265 21.87 14.23 5.29
C GLY A 265 21.28 14.33 3.88
N ALA A 266 20.91 13.18 3.34
CA ALA A 266 20.31 13.03 2.02
C ALA A 266 19.31 11.87 2.01
N ILE A 267 18.21 12.01 1.28
CA ILE A 267 17.25 10.94 1.02
C ILE A 267 17.21 10.68 -0.49
N GLY A 268 17.47 9.43 -0.86
CA GLY A 268 17.48 8.95 -2.24
C GLY A 268 16.14 8.31 -2.58
N TYR A 269 15.54 8.73 -3.71
CA TYR A 269 14.24 8.25 -4.15
C TYR A 269 14.13 8.14 -5.67
N SER A 270 13.30 7.22 -6.16
CA SER A 270 12.80 7.25 -7.54
C SER A 270 11.36 7.77 -7.54
N CYS A 271 10.99 8.55 -8.54
CA CYS A 271 9.64 9.10 -8.67
C CYS A 271 9.11 8.80 -10.07
N ASP A 272 7.96 8.14 -10.13
CA ASP A 272 7.19 7.96 -11.37
C ASP A 272 5.81 8.58 -11.16
N THR A 273 5.53 9.70 -11.84
CA THR A 273 4.24 10.41 -11.77
C THR A 273 3.26 10.00 -12.87
N ASN A 274 3.66 9.10 -13.78
CA ASN A 274 2.92 8.80 -15.00
C ASN A 274 2.25 7.44 -14.93
N VAL A 275 3.04 6.38 -14.72
CA VAL A 275 2.56 4.99 -14.80
C VAL A 275 2.20 4.48 -13.41
N ASP A 276 3.18 4.41 -12.52
CA ASP A 276 2.97 3.87 -11.17
C ASP A 276 2.40 4.90 -10.18
N LYS A 277 2.58 6.19 -10.48
CA LYS A 277 2.24 7.30 -9.57
C LYS A 277 2.77 7.03 -8.16
N ALA A 278 4.06 6.70 -8.07
CA ALA A 278 4.70 6.25 -6.85
C ALA A 278 6.05 6.92 -6.62
N VAL A 279 6.39 7.07 -5.34
CA VAL A 279 7.77 7.36 -4.91
C VAL A 279 8.32 6.16 -4.15
N ARG A 280 9.55 5.74 -4.48
CA ARG A 280 10.28 4.69 -3.75
C ARG A 280 11.51 5.25 -3.11
N ILE A 281 11.61 5.16 -1.79
CA ILE A 281 12.80 5.56 -1.04
C ILE A 281 13.74 4.36 -0.99
N PHE A 282 14.92 4.51 -1.59
CA PHE A 282 15.90 3.41 -1.67
C PHE A 282 17.09 3.62 -0.73
N GLU A 283 17.27 4.83 -0.18
CA GLU A 283 18.37 5.12 0.73
C GLU A 283 18.14 6.39 1.56
N LEU A 284 18.73 6.40 2.76
CA LEU A 284 18.81 7.56 3.63
C LEU A 284 20.21 7.64 4.24
N ILE A 285 20.87 8.78 4.05
CA ILE A 285 22.26 9.03 4.45
C ILE A 285 22.28 10.20 5.41
N TYR A 286 22.98 10.07 6.53
CA TYR A 286 23.04 11.13 7.53
C TYR A 286 24.30 11.03 8.40
N LEU A 287 24.83 12.17 8.88
CA LEU A 287 25.95 12.20 9.84
C LEU A 287 25.48 12.03 11.28
N ASN A 288 24.30 12.55 11.56
CA ASN A 288 23.63 12.52 12.85
C ASN A 288 22.13 12.32 12.60
N GLU A 289 21.37 12.11 13.67
CA GLU A 289 19.97 11.71 13.57
C GLU A 289 19.00 12.87 13.27
N GLU A 290 19.44 14.12 13.40
CA GLU A 290 18.58 15.32 13.24
C GLU A 290 17.90 15.45 11.85
N PRO A 291 18.59 15.29 10.71
CA PRO A 291 17.98 15.47 9.39
C PRO A 291 17.04 14.33 8.98
N VAL A 292 17.05 13.20 9.69
CA VAL A 292 16.33 11.98 9.28
C VAL A 292 14.83 12.23 9.13
N ARG A 293 14.17 12.67 10.20
CA ARG A 293 12.72 12.92 10.16
C ARG A 293 12.40 14.07 9.21
N TYR A 294 13.22 15.12 9.20
CA TYR A 294 13.02 16.28 8.34
C TYR A 294 13.01 15.92 6.85
N LEU A 295 13.99 15.11 6.41
CA LEU A 295 14.05 14.63 5.02
C LEU A 295 12.83 13.76 4.65
N LEU A 296 12.37 12.90 5.56
CA LEU A 296 11.17 12.09 5.35
C LEU A 296 9.91 12.96 5.26
N CYS A 297 9.75 13.94 6.16
CA CYS A 297 8.64 14.89 6.13
C CYS A 297 8.62 15.69 4.83
N GLU A 298 9.78 16.21 4.40
CA GLU A 298 9.86 17.02 3.18
C GLU A 298 9.58 16.18 1.93
N LEU A 299 10.08 14.94 1.86
CA LEU A 299 9.75 14.03 0.77
C LEU A 299 8.25 13.71 0.75
N GLU A 300 7.65 13.38 1.90
CA GLU A 300 6.21 13.13 2.04
C GLU A 300 5.38 14.33 1.60
N ARG A 301 5.76 15.54 2.03
CA ARG A 301 5.11 16.79 1.65
C ARG A 301 5.14 16.97 0.13
N ARG A 302 6.29 16.77 -0.53
CA ARG A 302 6.40 16.85 -1.99
C ARG A 302 5.57 15.78 -2.70
N CYS A 303 5.54 14.55 -2.18
CA CYS A 303 4.69 13.49 -2.71
C CYS A 303 3.22 13.92 -2.75
N ARG A 304 2.73 14.50 -1.66
CA ARG A 304 1.32 14.92 -1.51
C ARG A 304 0.98 16.21 -2.27
N GLU A 305 1.82 17.23 -2.18
CA GLU A 305 1.49 18.59 -2.59
C GLU A 305 1.99 18.94 -3.99
N GLU A 306 3.18 18.45 -4.36
CA GLU A 306 3.87 18.84 -5.59
C GLU A 306 3.72 17.78 -6.67
N TRP A 307 4.13 16.54 -6.38
CA TRP A 307 4.14 15.44 -7.36
C TRP A 307 2.78 14.75 -7.48
N LYS A 308 1.95 14.82 -6.44
CA LYS A 308 0.61 14.23 -6.38
C LYS A 308 0.60 12.76 -6.78
N VAL A 309 1.56 12.02 -6.24
CA VAL A 309 1.66 10.57 -6.39
C VAL A 309 0.55 9.90 -5.56
N ASP A 310 0.18 8.69 -5.94
CA ASP A 310 -0.84 7.89 -5.26
C ASP A 310 -0.29 7.27 -3.97
N TYR A 311 1.01 6.94 -3.94
CA TYR A 311 1.66 6.38 -2.75
C TYR A 311 3.17 6.62 -2.70
N VAL A 312 3.75 6.42 -1.52
CA VAL A 312 5.19 6.36 -1.28
C VAL A 312 5.52 5.09 -0.51
N GLU A 313 6.58 4.38 -0.89
CA GLU A 313 7.02 3.14 -0.26
C GLU A 313 8.52 3.12 0.03
N THR A 314 8.92 2.27 0.97
CA THR A 314 10.31 2.03 1.33
C THR A 314 10.51 0.67 2.01
N ASP A 315 11.67 0.08 1.78
CA ASP A 315 12.11 -1.15 2.44
C ASP A 315 13.02 -0.81 3.62
N VAL A 316 12.66 -1.24 4.81
CA VAL A 316 13.31 -0.85 6.08
C VAL A 316 13.83 -2.09 6.80
N SER A 317 14.96 -1.99 7.47
CA SER A 317 15.45 -3.06 8.33
C SER A 317 14.47 -3.39 9.45
N ALA A 318 14.19 -4.68 9.60
CA ALA A 318 13.45 -5.19 10.75
C ALA A 318 14.18 -4.93 12.08
N ASP A 319 15.49 -4.66 12.07
CA ASP A 319 16.31 -4.28 13.24
C ASP A 319 16.39 -2.76 13.46
N ALA A 320 15.58 -1.97 12.75
CA ALA A 320 15.51 -0.51 12.87
C ALA A 320 14.16 -0.04 13.45
N PRO A 321 13.81 -0.39 14.70
CA PRO A 321 12.49 -0.07 15.28
C PRO A 321 12.24 1.45 15.39
N ARG A 322 13.29 2.26 15.54
CA ARG A 322 13.21 3.73 15.53
C ARG A 322 12.78 4.27 14.16
N MET A 323 13.30 3.71 13.08
CA MET A 323 12.91 4.08 11.72
C MET A 323 11.47 3.64 11.45
N GLN A 324 11.13 2.39 11.79
CA GLN A 324 9.77 1.86 11.67
C GLN A 324 8.76 2.76 12.41
N LYS A 325 9.05 3.15 13.66
CA LYS A 325 8.21 4.07 14.43
C LYS A 325 8.10 5.46 13.81
N THR A 326 9.19 5.99 13.26
CA THR A 326 9.18 7.29 12.57
C THR A 326 8.27 7.25 11.36
N LEU A 327 8.33 6.17 10.56
CA LEU A 327 7.48 5.96 9.40
C LEU A 327 6.01 5.77 9.79
N LEU A 328 5.73 5.00 10.86
CA LEU A 328 4.38 4.86 11.42
C LEU A 328 3.78 6.21 11.83
N GLU A 329 4.56 7.06 12.51
CA GLU A 329 4.13 8.42 12.88
C GLU A 329 3.94 9.35 11.67
N LEU A 330 4.58 9.03 10.54
CA LEU A 330 4.39 9.71 9.25
C LEU A 330 3.29 9.06 8.39
N GLY A 331 2.52 8.11 8.93
CA GLY A 331 1.39 7.48 8.23
C GLY A 331 1.77 6.36 7.25
N PHE A 332 2.99 5.84 7.33
CA PHE A 332 3.34 4.60 6.61
C PHE A 332 2.86 3.39 7.41
N LEU A 333 2.40 2.37 6.71
CA LEU A 333 1.98 1.09 7.28
C LEU A 333 2.80 -0.06 6.70
N PRO A 334 3.05 -1.14 7.48
CA PRO A 334 3.74 -2.31 6.97
C PRO A 334 2.84 -3.07 5.96
N ILE A 335 3.40 -3.38 4.79
CA ILE A 335 2.72 -4.07 3.69
C ILE A 335 3.38 -5.39 3.30
N ALA A 336 4.67 -5.57 3.61
CA ALA A 336 5.35 -6.85 3.48
C ALA A 336 6.41 -7.05 4.57
N TYR A 337 6.69 -8.30 4.90
CA TYR A 337 7.82 -8.69 5.74
C TYR A 337 8.59 -9.80 5.04
N VAL A 338 9.82 -9.53 4.62
CA VAL A 338 10.65 -10.46 3.85
C VAL A 338 11.85 -10.88 4.71
N PRO A 339 11.83 -12.10 5.27
CA PRO A 339 12.96 -12.62 6.03
C PRO A 339 14.23 -12.70 5.19
N SER A 340 15.40 -12.48 5.79
CA SER A 340 16.71 -12.67 5.17
C SER A 340 16.95 -11.87 3.88
N ALA A 341 16.16 -10.84 3.58
CA ALA A 341 16.17 -10.14 2.30
C ALA A 341 17.52 -9.49 1.94
N VAL A 342 18.23 -8.92 2.92
CA VAL A 342 19.40 -8.06 2.66
C VAL A 342 20.68 -8.70 3.19
N PHE A 343 21.73 -8.74 2.37
CA PHE A 343 23.02 -9.29 2.79
C PHE A 343 23.91 -8.19 3.38
N HIS A 344 24.26 -8.34 4.66
CA HIS A 344 25.11 -7.40 5.36
C HIS A 344 26.26 -8.13 6.07
N TYR A 345 27.48 -7.91 5.57
CA TYR A 345 28.68 -8.64 5.98
C TYR A 345 28.57 -10.16 5.82
N VAL A 346 28.26 -10.88 6.89
CA VAL A 346 28.13 -12.35 6.90
C VAL A 346 26.72 -12.80 7.27
N GLU A 347 25.83 -11.86 7.59
CA GLU A 347 24.47 -12.11 8.05
C GLU A 347 23.47 -11.58 7.02
N ARG A 348 22.24 -12.09 7.12
CA ARG A 348 21.12 -11.62 6.31
C ARG A 348 20.05 -11.01 7.20
N LEU A 349 19.69 -9.77 6.90
CA LEU A 349 18.72 -9.00 7.66
C LEU A 349 17.31 -9.21 7.10
N ASP A 350 16.34 -9.22 7.99
CA ASP A 350 14.93 -9.16 7.62
C ASP A 350 14.56 -7.73 7.21
N THR A 351 13.63 -7.63 6.25
CA THR A 351 13.15 -6.36 5.71
C THR A 351 11.65 -6.21 5.89
N VAL A 352 11.23 -5.03 6.30
CA VAL A 352 9.83 -4.61 6.37
C VAL A 352 9.59 -3.62 5.23
N ARG A 353 8.70 -3.95 4.30
CA ARG A 353 8.21 -2.96 3.33
C ARG A 353 7.12 -2.14 3.98
N MET A 354 7.27 -0.83 3.96
CA MET A 354 6.30 0.11 4.51
C MET A 354 5.85 1.09 3.43
N ALA A 355 4.56 1.40 3.39
CA ALA A 355 4.00 2.34 2.41
C ALA A 355 2.96 3.26 3.03
N ARG A 356 2.87 4.47 2.49
CA ARG A 356 1.79 5.43 2.75
C ARG A 356 1.04 5.68 1.46
N TYR A 357 -0.28 5.51 1.51
CA TYR A 357 -1.18 5.79 0.39
C TYR A 357 -1.88 7.14 0.60
N TYR A 358 -1.95 7.92 -0.48
CA TYR A 358 -2.65 9.21 -0.55
C TYR A 358 -3.99 9.10 -1.29
N ILE A 359 -4.33 7.91 -1.74
CA ILE A 359 -5.62 7.53 -2.33
C ILE A 359 -6.28 6.42 -1.48
N PRO A 360 -7.61 6.26 -1.57
CA PRO A 360 -8.28 5.12 -0.97
C PRO A 360 -7.70 3.81 -1.50
N VAL A 361 -7.59 2.82 -0.63
CA VAL A 361 -7.12 1.49 -0.98
C VAL A 361 -8.32 0.56 -1.11
N ASP A 362 -8.65 0.17 -2.34
CA ASP A 362 -9.80 -0.71 -2.60
C ASP A 362 -9.47 -2.19 -2.35
N ALA A 363 -10.36 -2.87 -1.64
CA ALA A 363 -10.29 -4.32 -1.45
C ALA A 363 -10.91 -5.04 -2.66
N THR A 364 -10.08 -5.58 -3.55
CA THR A 364 -10.54 -6.50 -4.60
C THR A 364 -10.44 -7.95 -4.12
N GLU A 365 -11.55 -8.50 -3.61
CA GLU A 365 -11.57 -9.82 -2.95
C GLU A 365 -11.66 -11.04 -3.90
N ASN A 366 -11.88 -10.86 -5.20
CA ASN A 366 -12.48 -11.94 -6.00
C ASN A 366 -11.52 -13.05 -6.49
N SER A 367 -10.19 -12.92 -6.34
CA SER A 367 -9.23 -13.82 -7.01
C SER A 367 -8.01 -14.24 -6.18
N MET A 368 -7.97 -13.96 -4.87
CA MET A 368 -6.87 -14.37 -3.98
C MET A 368 -6.90 -15.85 -3.59
N VAL A 369 -5.73 -16.49 -3.55
CA VAL A 369 -5.56 -17.82 -2.94
C VAL A 369 -5.69 -17.75 -1.42
N ASP A 370 -6.18 -18.82 -0.79
CA ASP A 370 -6.48 -18.83 0.65
C ASP A 370 -5.26 -18.50 1.52
N ALA A 371 -4.06 -18.92 1.11
CA ALA A 371 -2.81 -18.61 1.81
C ALA A 371 -2.50 -17.10 1.87
N MET A 372 -3.01 -16.30 0.93
CA MET A 372 -2.75 -14.86 0.85
C MET A 372 -3.74 -14.03 1.67
N LYS A 373 -4.97 -14.52 1.84
CA LYS A 373 -6.07 -13.78 2.48
C LYS A 373 -5.75 -13.23 3.87
N PRO A 374 -5.07 -13.96 4.78
CA PRO A 374 -4.75 -13.43 6.11
C PRO A 374 -3.91 -12.15 6.06
N ILE A 375 -2.86 -12.13 5.22
CA ILE A 375 -2.00 -10.96 5.07
C ILE A 375 -2.78 -9.82 4.39
N ALA A 376 -3.45 -10.09 3.27
CA ALA A 376 -4.16 -9.05 2.52
C ALA A 376 -5.26 -8.38 3.37
N ASN A 377 -6.10 -9.16 4.04
CA ASN A 377 -7.18 -8.64 4.86
C ASN A 377 -6.66 -7.81 6.04
N ALA A 378 -5.54 -8.21 6.64
CA ALA A 378 -4.92 -7.46 7.72
C ALA A 378 -4.31 -6.14 7.22
N VAL A 379 -3.57 -6.14 6.10
CA VAL A 379 -3.03 -4.92 5.48
C VAL A 379 -4.17 -3.95 5.14
N LEU A 380 -5.19 -4.41 4.40
CA LEU A 380 -6.34 -3.60 3.99
C LEU A 380 -7.07 -3.00 5.18
N ARG A 381 -7.25 -3.78 6.26
CA ARG A 381 -7.86 -3.29 7.50
C ARG A 381 -7.06 -2.15 8.13
N GLU A 382 -5.74 -2.22 8.16
CA GLU A 382 -4.91 -1.14 8.73
C GLU A 382 -4.97 0.13 7.87
N PHE A 383 -4.97 0.02 6.54
CA PHE A 383 -5.16 1.19 5.67
C PHE A 383 -6.53 1.82 5.81
N ASN A 384 -7.59 1.01 5.88
CA ASN A 384 -8.94 1.50 6.11
C ASN A 384 -9.10 2.21 7.47
N ARG A 385 -8.27 1.85 8.48
CA ARG A 385 -8.19 2.54 9.77
C ARG A 385 -7.38 3.83 9.76
N GLN A 386 -6.60 4.11 8.71
CA GLN A 386 -5.83 5.36 8.62
C GLN A 386 -6.38 6.31 7.55
N TRP A 387 -7.15 5.79 6.59
CA TRP A 387 -7.73 6.58 5.52
C TRP A 387 -8.90 7.46 5.99
N ILE A 388 -8.60 8.73 6.21
CA ILE A 388 -9.61 9.76 6.45
C ILE A 388 -9.95 10.41 5.11
N ASP A 389 -11.20 10.24 4.63
CA ASP A 389 -11.66 10.98 3.45
C ASP A 389 -11.48 12.50 3.66
N PRO A 390 -10.87 13.24 2.73
CA PRO A 390 -10.57 14.67 2.91
C PRO A 390 -11.79 15.54 3.19
N VAL A 391 -12.95 15.21 2.59
CA VAL A 391 -14.20 15.94 2.84
C VAL A 391 -14.65 15.67 4.27
N LEU A 392 -14.50 14.45 4.76
CA LEU A 392 -14.80 14.10 6.16
C LEU A 392 -13.83 14.74 7.14
N ALA A 393 -12.53 14.77 6.82
CA ALA A 393 -11.51 15.44 7.63
C ALA A 393 -11.85 16.91 7.91
N VAL A 394 -12.39 17.61 6.91
CA VAL A 394 -12.78 19.02 7.03
C VAL A 394 -14.18 19.18 7.66
N SER A 395 -15.11 18.28 7.34
CA SER A 395 -16.52 18.41 7.71
C SER A 395 -16.83 17.94 9.14
N LEU A 396 -16.15 16.89 9.63
CA LEU A 396 -16.40 16.34 10.97
C LEU A 396 -16.06 17.35 12.08
N PRO A 397 -14.89 18.00 12.13
CA PRO A 397 -14.59 18.99 13.19
C PRO A 397 -15.56 20.17 13.25
N ARG A 398 -16.19 20.50 12.12
CA ARG A 398 -17.13 21.62 11.98
C ARG A 398 -18.57 21.25 12.36
N THR A 399 -18.85 19.96 12.51
CA THR A 399 -20.18 19.44 12.77
C THR A 399 -20.45 19.35 14.26
N MET A 400 -21.63 19.78 14.69
CA MET A 400 -21.97 19.87 16.13
C MET A 400 -21.88 18.52 16.85
N ALA A 401 -22.21 17.41 16.17
CA ALA A 401 -22.12 16.06 16.72
C ALA A 401 -20.70 15.70 17.20
N PHE A 402 -19.66 16.24 16.56
CA PHE A 402 -18.25 15.89 16.79
C PHE A 402 -17.49 16.99 17.55
N LYS A 403 -18.17 18.06 17.96
CA LYS A 403 -17.53 19.19 18.64
C LYS A 403 -16.87 18.77 19.95
N GLY A 404 -15.59 19.09 20.08
CA GLY A 404 -14.78 18.80 21.29
C GLY A 404 -13.97 17.51 21.21
N LEU A 405 -14.02 16.80 20.07
CA LEU A 405 -13.09 15.72 19.77
C LEU A 405 -11.74 16.30 19.31
N ASN A 406 -10.64 15.62 19.65
CA ASN A 406 -9.31 15.94 19.13
C ASN A 406 -9.09 15.30 17.74
N ASP A 407 -7.93 15.56 17.12
CA ASP A 407 -7.62 15.08 15.77
C ASP A 407 -7.59 13.54 15.68
N GLU A 408 -7.06 12.86 16.70
CA GLU A 408 -7.00 11.39 16.77
C GLU A 408 -8.39 10.75 16.87
N GLN A 409 -9.24 11.31 17.73
CA GLN A 409 -10.62 10.86 17.90
C GLN A 409 -11.45 11.12 16.63
N THR A 410 -11.23 12.28 15.99
CA THR A 410 -11.91 12.64 14.74
C THR A 410 -11.47 11.72 13.60
N ALA A 411 -10.17 11.44 13.50
CA ALA A 411 -9.62 10.49 12.53
C ALA A 411 -10.28 9.11 12.65
N GLN A 412 -10.34 8.56 13.87
CA GLN A 412 -10.96 7.26 14.11
C GLN A 412 -12.42 7.21 13.69
N LEU A 413 -13.19 8.25 13.99
CA LEU A 413 -14.59 8.33 13.58
C LEU A 413 -14.72 8.46 12.07
N ALA A 414 -13.88 9.25 11.42
CA ALA A 414 -13.95 9.47 9.99
C ALA A 414 -13.80 8.17 9.18
N ASN A 415 -12.97 7.24 9.64
CA ASN A 415 -12.78 5.93 9.01
C ASN A 415 -14.04 5.05 9.02
N LEU A 416 -14.99 5.32 9.91
CA LEU A 416 -16.25 4.57 9.98
C LEU A 416 -17.32 5.14 9.02
N PHE A 417 -17.07 6.31 8.43
CA PHE A 417 -18.01 6.94 7.53
C PHE A 417 -17.69 6.61 6.07
N THR A 418 -18.72 6.20 5.33
CA THR A 418 -18.66 6.03 3.87
C THR A 418 -19.44 7.14 3.17
N ARG A 419 -18.85 7.81 2.19
CA ARG A 419 -19.56 8.82 1.39
C ARG A 419 -20.56 8.20 0.43
N GLN A 420 -21.73 8.81 0.33
CA GLN A 420 -22.78 8.41 -0.62
C GLN A 420 -23.40 9.64 -1.26
N ARG A 421 -23.80 9.50 -2.54
CA ARG A 421 -24.49 10.54 -3.29
C ARG A 421 -25.89 10.10 -3.65
N PHE A 422 -26.82 11.02 -3.55
CA PHE A 422 -28.24 10.83 -3.83
C PHE A 422 -28.72 11.91 -4.80
N ARG A 423 -29.60 11.52 -5.72
CA ARG A 423 -30.25 12.44 -6.65
C ARG A 423 -31.47 13.06 -5.99
N LYS A 424 -31.91 14.19 -6.52
CA LYS A 424 -33.18 14.81 -6.14
C LYS A 424 -34.33 13.79 -6.18
N GLY A 425 -35.08 13.71 -5.09
CA GLY A 425 -36.23 12.81 -4.93
C GLY A 425 -35.89 11.45 -4.34
N ASP A 426 -34.61 11.08 -4.25
CA ASP A 426 -34.20 9.81 -3.65
C ASP A 426 -34.57 9.76 -2.16
N ARG A 427 -35.07 8.60 -1.72
CA ARG A 427 -35.33 8.33 -0.31
C ARG A 427 -34.07 7.75 0.33
N ILE A 428 -33.39 8.58 1.12
CA ILE A 428 -32.14 8.23 1.81
C ILE A 428 -32.43 7.29 2.99
N VAL A 429 -33.51 7.57 3.74
CA VAL A 429 -33.97 6.76 4.87
C VAL A 429 -35.44 6.43 4.69
N GLN A 430 -35.81 5.17 4.94
CA GLN A 430 -37.20 4.73 4.97
C GLN A 430 -37.66 4.42 6.40
N ILE A 431 -38.93 4.74 6.68
CA ILE A 431 -39.58 4.42 7.96
C ILE A 431 -39.52 2.92 8.22
N ALA A 432 -39.29 2.54 9.47
CA ALA A 432 -39.20 1.15 9.92
C ALA A 432 -38.11 0.31 9.23
N SER A 433 -37.15 0.96 8.55
CA SER A 433 -35.97 0.24 8.05
C SER A 433 -35.14 -0.26 9.23
N GLN A 434 -34.83 -1.55 9.20
CA GLN A 434 -34.04 -2.24 10.25
C GLN A 434 -32.54 -2.01 10.08
N ASN A 435 -32.13 -1.33 9.01
CA ASN A 435 -30.73 -1.28 8.60
C ASN A 435 -29.85 -0.35 9.45
N GLY A 436 -30.39 0.32 10.48
CA GLY A 436 -29.63 1.06 11.50
C GLY A 436 -28.50 1.90 10.92
N LYS A 437 -28.80 2.91 10.09
CA LYS A 437 -27.76 3.78 9.50
C LYS A 437 -27.97 5.21 9.97
N SER A 438 -26.88 5.88 10.27
CA SER A 438 -26.89 7.31 10.56
C SER A 438 -26.10 8.07 9.51
N TYR A 439 -26.41 9.34 9.34
CA TYR A 439 -25.91 10.13 8.22
C TYR A 439 -25.52 11.52 8.68
N LEU A 440 -24.38 12.01 8.20
CA LEU A 440 -24.03 13.42 8.22
C LEU A 440 -24.28 14.03 6.84
N LEU A 441 -25.08 15.09 6.76
CA LEU A 441 -25.27 15.82 5.51
C LEU A 441 -24.03 16.66 5.19
N LEU A 442 -23.32 16.35 4.10
CA LEU A 442 -22.10 17.05 3.68
C LEU A 442 -22.41 18.19 2.71
N SER A 443 -23.36 17.99 1.79
CA SER A 443 -23.83 18.99 0.84
C SER A 443 -25.27 18.71 0.39
N GLY A 444 -25.94 19.75 -0.12
CA GLY A 444 -27.35 19.69 -0.52
C GLY A 444 -28.31 19.85 0.65
N GLN A 445 -29.61 19.64 0.40
CA GLN A 445 -30.68 19.69 1.40
C GLN A 445 -31.56 18.44 1.36
N VAL A 446 -32.03 18.04 2.55
CA VAL A 446 -32.97 16.92 2.70
C VAL A 446 -34.17 17.35 3.53
N GLU A 447 -35.34 16.77 3.25
CA GLU A 447 -36.54 16.95 4.04
C GLU A 447 -36.85 15.70 4.87
N ILE A 448 -37.27 15.91 6.12
CA ILE A 448 -37.80 14.87 6.99
C ILE A 448 -39.31 14.80 6.78
N LEU A 449 -39.81 13.62 6.44
CA LEU A 449 -41.22 13.36 6.19
C LEU A 449 -41.83 12.49 7.30
N LEU A 450 -42.93 12.95 7.88
CA LEU A 450 -43.75 12.19 8.83
C LEU A 450 -45.03 11.69 8.12
N GLY A 451 -45.34 10.40 8.29
CA GLY A 451 -46.52 9.79 7.67
C GLY A 451 -46.43 9.74 6.14
N SER A 452 -47.51 10.10 5.44
CA SER A 452 -47.64 9.86 4.00
C SER A 452 -46.87 10.84 3.10
N ASP A 453 -46.61 12.08 3.53
CA ASP A 453 -45.74 13.06 2.82
C ASP A 453 -45.63 14.43 3.55
N LYS A 454 -45.93 14.51 4.85
CA LYS A 454 -45.89 15.79 5.57
C LYS A 454 -44.43 16.16 5.91
N VAL A 455 -43.93 17.25 5.34
CA VAL A 455 -42.63 17.82 5.69
C VAL A 455 -42.64 18.30 7.14
N ALA A 456 -41.76 17.74 7.96
CA ALA A 456 -41.59 18.08 9.36
C ALA A 456 -40.43 19.05 9.57
N ASP A 457 -39.30 18.82 8.91
CA ASP A 457 -38.12 19.69 8.98
C ASP A 457 -37.33 19.61 7.66
N VAL A 458 -36.49 20.62 7.40
CA VAL A 458 -35.52 20.63 6.30
C VAL A 458 -34.13 20.76 6.90
N LEU A 459 -33.26 19.81 6.59
CA LEU A 459 -31.90 19.75 7.12
C LEU A 459 -30.89 20.33 6.13
N ASN A 460 -29.88 21.00 6.67
CA ASN A 460 -28.81 21.67 5.95
C ASN A 460 -27.45 20.98 6.19
N PRO A 461 -26.43 21.26 5.34
CA PRO A 461 -25.09 20.72 5.52
C PRO A 461 -24.52 20.95 6.93
N GLY A 462 -23.88 19.93 7.47
CA GLY A 462 -23.40 19.88 8.86
C GLY A 462 -24.44 19.35 9.87
N GLU A 463 -25.67 19.05 9.44
CA GLU A 463 -26.67 18.39 10.28
C GLU A 463 -26.59 16.86 10.16
N PHE A 464 -26.61 16.19 11.32
CA PHE A 464 -26.61 14.74 11.44
C PHE A 464 -28.04 14.23 11.50
N PHE A 465 -28.42 13.15 10.80
CA PHE A 465 -29.76 12.55 10.85
C PHE A 465 -29.73 11.02 11.00
N GLY A 466 -30.76 10.46 11.62
CA GLY A 466 -30.80 9.04 12.03
C GLY A 466 -30.39 8.82 13.48
N GLU A 467 -30.04 9.88 14.20
CA GLU A 467 -29.63 9.89 15.61
C GLU A 467 -30.70 9.32 16.55
N MET A 468 -31.99 9.45 16.23
CA MET A 468 -33.05 8.85 17.04
C MET A 468 -32.96 7.33 17.04
N ALA A 469 -32.71 6.71 15.88
CA ALA A 469 -32.57 5.27 15.77
C ALA A 469 -31.30 4.79 16.51
N LEU A 470 -30.22 5.56 16.40
CA LEU A 470 -28.97 5.32 17.13
C LEU A 470 -29.15 5.38 18.65
N LEU A 471 -29.75 6.45 19.17
CA LEU A 471 -29.88 6.70 20.61
C LEU A 471 -30.92 5.80 21.30
N SER A 472 -31.94 5.36 20.57
CA SER A 472 -33.04 4.56 21.13
C SER A 472 -32.94 3.07 20.82
N HIS A 473 -32.05 2.65 19.91
CA HIS A 473 -32.00 1.30 19.35
C HIS A 473 -33.35 0.84 18.75
N HIS A 474 -34.13 1.78 18.20
CA HIS A 474 -35.40 1.49 17.49
C HIS A 474 -35.25 1.79 15.98
N PRO A 475 -36.10 1.19 15.12
CA PRO A 475 -36.13 1.52 13.70
C PRO A 475 -36.38 3.01 13.44
N HIS A 476 -35.98 3.49 12.25
CA HIS A 476 -36.19 4.88 11.87
C HIS A 476 -37.66 5.29 11.95
N SER A 477 -37.92 6.42 12.64
CA SER A 477 -39.25 6.97 12.91
C SER A 477 -39.81 7.86 11.80
N ALA A 478 -38.97 8.28 10.84
CA ALA A 478 -39.33 9.18 9.76
C ALA A 478 -38.61 8.80 8.46
N CYS A 479 -39.15 9.26 7.32
CA CYS A 479 -38.50 9.13 6.02
C CYS A 479 -37.64 10.38 5.77
N VAL A 480 -36.50 10.23 5.09
CA VAL A 480 -35.66 11.36 4.67
C VAL A 480 -35.54 11.33 3.15
N ARG A 481 -35.87 12.44 2.50
CA ARG A 481 -35.86 12.57 1.03
C ARG A 481 -34.94 13.71 0.60
N ALA A 482 -34.17 13.48 -0.45
CA ALA A 482 -33.30 14.49 -1.04
C ALA A 482 -34.13 15.55 -1.80
N ILE A 483 -33.93 16.83 -1.50
CA ILE A 483 -34.60 17.96 -2.19
C ILE A 483 -33.84 18.34 -3.47
N GLU A 484 -32.53 18.09 -3.48
CA GLU A 484 -31.59 18.34 -4.56
C GLU A 484 -30.54 17.22 -4.63
N GLU A 485 -29.47 17.39 -5.42
CA GLU A 485 -28.32 16.48 -5.34
C GLU A 485 -27.66 16.61 -3.97
N VAL A 486 -27.53 15.48 -3.28
CA VAL A 486 -27.12 15.43 -1.87
C VAL A 486 -25.93 14.50 -1.72
N GLU A 487 -24.95 14.94 -0.96
CA GLU A 487 -23.84 14.11 -0.50
C GLU A 487 -23.91 13.92 1.02
N VAL A 488 -23.75 12.68 1.47
CA VAL A 488 -23.79 12.33 2.89
C VAL A 488 -22.59 11.46 3.27
N ALA A 489 -22.18 11.55 4.53
CA ALA A 489 -21.34 10.55 5.17
C ALA A 489 -22.27 9.57 5.91
N MET A 490 -22.25 8.29 5.54
CA MET A 490 -23.06 7.23 6.14
C MET A 490 -22.22 6.40 7.10
N ILE A 491 -22.74 6.12 8.30
CA ILE A 491 -22.13 5.19 9.26
C ILE A 491 -23.14 4.12 9.66
N ALA A 492 -22.70 2.87 9.74
CA ALA A 492 -23.52 1.79 10.24
C ALA A 492 -23.62 1.85 11.77
N GLN A 493 -24.81 1.61 12.31
CA GLN A 493 -25.09 1.74 13.74
C GLN A 493 -24.25 0.78 14.58
N ASN A 494 -24.03 -0.46 14.11
CA ASN A 494 -23.17 -1.43 14.78
C ASN A 494 -21.70 -0.98 14.87
N GLU A 495 -21.16 -0.41 13.79
CA GLU A 495 -19.78 0.11 13.77
C GLU A 495 -19.61 1.29 14.73
N LEU A 496 -20.59 2.21 14.73
CA LEU A 496 -20.60 3.33 15.66
C LEU A 496 -20.73 2.84 17.10
N GLU A 497 -21.71 1.99 17.41
CA GLU A 497 -21.91 1.44 18.76
C GLU A 497 -20.68 0.69 19.27
N GLU A 498 -20.02 -0.10 18.42
CA GLU A 498 -18.79 -0.80 18.77
C GLU A 498 -17.68 0.19 19.14
N LEU A 499 -17.46 1.24 18.33
CA LEU A 499 -16.47 2.26 18.63
C LEU A 499 -16.80 2.99 19.94
N LEU A 500 -18.04 3.44 20.13
CA LEU A 500 -18.43 4.18 21.34
C LEU A 500 -18.32 3.30 22.60
N ARG A 501 -18.46 1.98 22.47
CA ARG A 501 -18.23 1.00 23.55
C ARG A 501 -16.74 0.84 23.86
N VAL A 502 -15.87 0.78 22.86
CA VAL A 502 -14.42 0.61 23.03
C VAL A 502 -13.73 1.91 23.47
N ARG A 503 -14.18 3.05 22.94
CA ARG A 503 -13.66 4.40 23.19
C ARG A 503 -14.70 5.23 23.93
N THR A 504 -14.83 4.95 25.23
CA THR A 504 -15.80 5.66 26.09
C THR A 504 -15.54 7.17 26.17
N ASP A 505 -14.29 7.61 25.99
CA ASP A 505 -13.90 9.02 25.89
C ASP A 505 -14.57 9.71 24.69
N VAL A 506 -14.63 9.03 23.54
CA VAL A 506 -15.33 9.49 22.33
C VAL A 506 -16.84 9.35 22.51
N GLY A 507 -17.28 8.20 23.03
CA GLY A 507 -18.68 7.87 23.34
C GLY A 507 -19.42 8.97 24.08
N LEU A 508 -18.86 9.41 25.21
CA LEU A 508 -19.47 10.43 26.07
C LEU A 508 -19.67 11.77 25.35
N ILE A 509 -18.67 12.21 24.58
CA ILE A 509 -18.73 13.48 23.83
C ILE A 509 -19.80 13.38 22.74
N MET A 510 -19.76 12.30 21.95
CA MET A 510 -20.70 12.05 20.85
C MET A 510 -22.14 11.97 21.34
N TYR A 511 -22.44 11.13 22.34
CA TYR A 511 -23.81 10.98 22.85
C TYR A 511 -24.37 12.28 23.42
N ARG A 512 -23.57 13.04 24.16
CA ARG A 512 -23.96 14.38 24.65
C ARG A 512 -24.31 15.31 23.50
N ASN A 513 -23.46 15.37 22.48
CA ASN A 513 -23.63 16.28 21.35
C ASN A 513 -24.83 15.88 20.48
N LEU A 514 -25.06 14.58 20.26
CA LEU A 514 -26.23 14.06 19.55
C LEU A 514 -27.52 14.35 20.30
N ALA A 515 -27.55 14.15 21.63
CA ALA A 515 -28.72 14.49 22.45
C ALA A 515 -29.04 15.99 22.41
N ALA A 516 -28.01 16.86 22.50
CA ALA A 516 -28.17 18.30 22.37
C ALA A 516 -28.69 18.71 20.98
N GLY A 517 -28.17 18.09 19.92
CA GLY A 517 -28.60 18.28 18.54
C GLY A 517 -30.05 17.88 18.33
N LEU A 518 -30.45 16.69 18.79
CA LEU A 518 -31.84 16.24 18.76
C LEU A 518 -32.77 17.20 19.50
N GLY A 519 -32.38 17.65 20.70
CA GLY A 519 -33.14 18.65 21.46
C GLY A 519 -33.32 19.98 20.71
N ALA A 520 -32.32 20.42 19.95
CA ALA A 520 -32.45 21.61 19.10
C ALA A 520 -33.46 21.42 17.97
N LYS A 521 -33.47 20.24 17.33
CA LYS A 521 -34.45 19.89 16.28
C LYS A 521 -35.88 19.83 16.81
N LEU A 522 -36.09 19.19 17.96
CA LEU A 522 -37.42 19.12 18.58
C LEU A 522 -37.98 20.52 18.91
N ARG A 523 -37.12 21.46 19.33
CA ARG A 523 -37.53 22.87 19.52
C ARG A 523 -37.93 23.55 18.22
N ARG A 524 -37.22 23.28 17.10
CA ARG A 524 -37.61 23.80 15.77
C ARG A 524 -38.98 23.27 15.32
N LEU A 525 -39.30 22.03 15.72
CA LEU A 525 -40.62 21.41 15.49
C LEU A 525 -41.73 21.95 16.41
N GLY A 526 -41.44 22.94 17.25
CA GLY A 526 -42.42 23.57 18.14
C GLY A 526 -42.74 22.76 19.40
N MET A 527 -41.91 21.78 19.78
CA MET A 527 -42.06 21.11 21.08
C MET A 527 -41.55 22.04 22.20
N PRO A 528 -42.38 22.34 23.21
CA PRO A 528 -41.99 23.24 24.29
C PRO A 528 -40.84 22.65 25.12
N ALA A 529 -39.83 23.47 25.41
CA ALA A 529 -38.82 23.15 26.43
C ALA A 529 -39.40 23.45 27.82
N ALA A 530 -39.06 22.64 28.83
CA ALA A 530 -39.35 23.01 30.21
C ALA A 530 -38.66 24.36 30.52
N PRO A 531 -39.34 25.31 31.21
CA PRO A 531 -38.71 26.55 31.62
C PRO A 531 -37.48 26.25 32.49
N PRO A 532 -36.42 27.06 32.43
CA PRO A 532 -35.13 26.76 33.06
C PRO A 532 -35.11 26.78 34.61
N ASP A 533 -36.25 26.74 35.29
CA ASP A 533 -36.32 26.74 36.75
C ASP A 533 -37.19 25.57 37.25
N LEU A 534 -36.52 24.51 37.73
CA LEU A 534 -37.01 23.56 38.72
C LEU A 534 -35.85 23.07 39.60
#